data_AF-A0A2U2YXH7-F1
#
_entry.id   AF-A0A2U2YXH7-F1
#
_cell.length_a   1.000
_cell.length_b   1.000
_cell.length_c   1.000
_cell.angle_alpha   90.00
_cell.angle_beta   90.00
_cell.angle_gamma   90.00
#
_symmetry.space_group_name_H-M   'P 1'
#
loop_
_entity.id
_entity.type
_entity.pdbx_description
1 polymer ?
#
loop_
_entity_poly.entity_id
_entity_poly.type
_entity_poly.pdbx_seq_one_letter_code
_entity_poly.pdbx_strand_id
1 'polypeptide(L)'
;MLISRLERLGLGVLTRSCPPELVDRLVGEAGRSEKRRRLLSARFTVYFVLAMCLFPQADYLEVLRLVKNGDKGLRSWSGVNKSSLTRARQRLGWPVMRELFRSVARPLGADGELFRG
;
A
#
# COMPACT_ATOMS: atom_id res chain seq x y z
N MET A 1 -8.99 -0.01 -20.78
CA MET A 1 -9.53 -1.37 -20.58
C MET A 1 -8.65 -2.28 -19.71
N LEU A 2 -7.32 -2.07 -19.63
CA LEU A 2 -6.45 -2.82 -18.70
C LEU A 2 -6.77 -2.58 -17.21
N ILE A 3 -7.18 -1.37 -16.85
CA ILE A 3 -7.42 -0.93 -15.46
C ILE A 3 -8.56 -1.74 -14.81
N SER A 4 -9.64 -2.03 -15.55
CA SER A 4 -10.82 -2.78 -15.04
C SER A 4 -10.57 -4.28 -14.78
N ARG A 5 -9.46 -4.85 -15.27
CA ARG A 5 -9.07 -6.24 -14.94
C ARG A 5 -8.28 -6.27 -13.63
N LEU A 6 -7.45 -5.25 -13.40
CA LEU A 6 -6.67 -5.08 -12.17
C LEU A 6 -7.53 -4.61 -10.98
N GLU A 7 -8.67 -3.95 -11.24
CA GLU A 7 -9.71 -3.64 -10.22
C GLU A 7 -10.13 -4.86 -9.39
N ARG A 8 -10.14 -6.06 -9.99
CA ARG A 8 -10.50 -7.31 -9.31
C ARG A 8 -9.36 -7.93 -8.51
N LEU A 9 -8.13 -7.45 -8.69
CA LEU A 9 -6.90 -8.01 -8.12
C LEU A 9 -6.24 -7.09 -7.06
N GLY A 10 -6.71 -5.84 -6.95
CA GLY A 10 -5.96 -4.70 -6.41
C GLY A 10 -5.42 -4.84 -4.98
N LEU A 11 -6.18 -5.45 -4.06
CA LEU A 11 -5.68 -5.76 -2.71
C LEU A 11 -5.16 -7.19 -2.59
N GLY A 12 -5.80 -8.16 -3.26
CA GLY A 12 -5.45 -9.58 -3.11
C GLY A 12 -4.02 -9.92 -3.54
N VAL A 13 -3.49 -9.25 -4.57
CA VAL A 13 -2.09 -9.41 -4.97
C VAL A 13 -1.17 -8.72 -3.96
N LEU A 14 -1.52 -7.53 -3.50
CA LEU A 14 -0.72 -6.78 -2.52
C LEU A 14 -0.67 -7.48 -1.17
N THR A 15 -1.77 -8.09 -0.71
CA THR A 15 -1.79 -8.84 0.57
C THR A 15 -1.07 -10.18 0.48
N ARG A 16 -0.94 -10.77 -0.72
CA ARG A 16 -0.08 -11.95 -0.94
C ARG A 16 1.40 -11.59 -0.89
N SER A 17 1.82 -10.53 -1.58
CA SER A 17 3.22 -10.11 -1.62
C SER A 17 3.66 -9.36 -0.35
N CYS A 18 2.73 -8.67 0.31
CA CYS A 18 2.94 -7.91 1.53
C CYS A 18 1.85 -8.29 2.56
N PRO A 19 2.02 -9.41 3.29
CA PRO A 19 1.05 -9.89 4.27
C PRO A 19 0.69 -8.80 5.30
N PRO A 20 -0.58 -8.68 5.71
CA PRO A 20 -1.02 -7.68 6.68
C PRO A 20 -0.22 -7.67 7.98
N GLU A 21 0.20 -8.85 8.45
CA GLU A 21 0.96 -9.04 9.68
C GLU A 21 2.37 -8.44 9.57
N LEU A 22 3.00 -8.56 8.39
CA LEU A 22 4.27 -7.91 8.10
C LEU A 22 4.11 -6.39 8.08
N VAL A 23 3.07 -5.89 7.42
CA VAL A 23 2.79 -4.46 7.33
C VAL A 23 2.54 -3.87 8.72
N ASP A 24 1.74 -4.53 9.56
CA ASP A 24 1.46 -4.09 10.92
C ASP A 24 2.71 -4.04 11.79
N ARG A 25 3.56 -5.07 11.70
CA ARG A 25 4.82 -5.13 12.43
C ARG A 25 5.71 -3.94 12.09
N LEU A 26 5.94 -3.68 10.80
CA LEU A 26 6.80 -2.60 10.33
C LEU A 26 6.23 -1.21 10.69
N VAL A 27 4.90 -1.04 10.64
CA VAL A 27 4.23 0.17 11.12
C VAL A 27 4.41 0.35 12.62
N GLY A 28 4.37 -0.74 13.39
CA GLY A 28 4.68 -0.78 14.82
C GLY A 28 6.10 -0.35 15.12
N GLU A 29 7.09 -1.00 14.50
CA GLU A 29 8.52 -0.73 14.65
C GLU A 29 8.88 0.71 14.29
N ALA A 30 8.25 1.28 13.26
CA ALA A 30 8.45 2.68 12.86
C ALA A 30 7.76 3.70 13.79
N GLY A 31 7.03 3.25 14.82
CA GLY A 31 6.26 4.12 15.71
C GLY A 31 5.09 4.83 15.01
N ARG A 32 4.59 4.29 13.89
CA ARG A 32 3.54 4.88 13.05
C ARG A 32 2.17 4.23 13.24
N SER A 33 2.06 3.37 14.24
CA SER A 33 0.81 2.76 14.65
C SER A 33 -0.22 3.79 15.06
N GLU A 34 -1.48 3.53 14.72
CA GLU A 34 -2.57 4.42 15.07
C GLU A 34 -3.02 4.18 16.52
N LYS A 35 -3.17 5.24 17.31
CA LYS A 35 -3.75 5.16 18.66
C LYS A 35 -5.29 5.05 18.67
N ARG A 36 -5.95 5.39 17.56
CA ARG A 36 -7.42 5.25 17.36
C ARG A 36 -7.65 4.70 15.95
N ARG A 37 -8.63 3.79 15.77
CA ARG A 37 -9.04 3.31 14.45
C ARG A 37 -9.56 4.49 13.60
N ARG A 38 -8.72 5.00 12.70
CA ARG A 38 -9.08 6.07 11.76
C ARG A 38 -9.53 5.46 10.43
N LEU A 39 -10.23 6.26 9.64
CA LEU A 39 -10.72 5.88 8.31
C LEU A 39 -9.56 5.52 7.35
N LEU A 40 -8.42 6.22 7.47
CA LEU A 40 -7.20 5.95 6.70
C LEU A 40 -6.14 5.35 7.62
N SER A 41 -6.22 4.05 7.88
CA SER A 41 -5.25 3.39 8.75
C SER A 41 -3.83 3.43 8.18
N ALA A 42 -2.81 3.26 9.02
CA ALA A 42 -1.43 3.15 8.56
C ALA A 42 -1.28 1.97 7.57
N ARG A 43 -1.86 0.81 7.89
CA ARG A 43 -1.92 -0.36 7.00
C ARG A 43 -2.58 -0.03 5.66
N PHE A 44 -3.73 0.63 5.67
CA PHE A 44 -4.39 1.07 4.44
C PHE A 44 -3.48 1.99 3.63
N THR A 45 -2.83 2.94 4.30
CA THR A 45 -1.96 3.92 3.63
C THR A 45 -0.78 3.22 2.94
N VAL A 46 -0.22 2.15 3.52
CA VAL A 46 0.81 1.32 2.87
C VAL A 46 0.28 0.73 1.57
N TYR A 47 -0.87 0.03 1.61
CA TYR A 47 -1.45 -0.56 0.40
C TYR A 47 -1.86 0.48 -0.64
N PHE A 48 -2.32 1.65 -0.20
CA PHE A 48 -2.61 2.77 -1.08
C PHE A 48 -1.34 3.27 -1.79
N VAL A 49 -0.21 3.37 -1.08
CA VAL A 49 1.07 3.77 -1.68
C VAL A 49 1.55 2.73 -2.69
N LEU A 50 1.47 1.44 -2.36
CA LEU A 50 1.80 0.37 -3.31
C LEU A 50 0.89 0.38 -4.53
N ALA A 51 -0.41 0.63 -4.35
CA ALA A 51 -1.35 0.74 -5.46
C ALA A 51 -0.98 1.92 -6.37
N MET A 52 -0.56 3.07 -5.84
CA MET A 52 -0.07 4.17 -6.70
C MET A 52 1.17 3.80 -7.50
N CYS A 53 2.07 2.96 -6.95
CA CYS A 53 3.21 2.45 -7.70
C CYS A 53 2.78 1.52 -8.85
N LEU A 54 1.69 0.75 -8.67
CA LEU A 54 1.12 -0.11 -9.70
C LEU A 54 0.32 0.66 -10.76
N PHE A 55 -0.27 1.80 -10.39
CA PHE A 55 -1.10 2.63 -11.26
C PHE A 55 -0.56 4.07 -11.35
N PRO A 56 0.63 4.29 -11.95
CA PRO A 56 1.26 5.60 -11.97
C PRO A 56 0.48 6.66 -12.78
N GLN A 57 -0.42 6.22 -13.66
CA GLN A 57 -1.26 7.10 -14.49
C GLN A 57 -2.58 7.50 -13.81
N ALA A 58 -2.94 6.83 -12.71
CA ALA A 58 -4.19 7.08 -12.01
C ALA A 58 -4.01 8.15 -10.94
N ASP A 59 -5.01 9.01 -10.78
CA ASP A 59 -4.98 10.00 -9.70
C ASP A 59 -5.30 9.37 -8.33
N TYR A 60 -5.03 10.09 -7.23
CA TYR A 60 -5.25 9.58 -5.88
C TYR A 60 -6.67 9.05 -5.62
N LEU A 61 -7.70 9.71 -6.14
CA LEU A 61 -9.09 9.31 -5.92
C LEU A 61 -9.48 8.16 -6.82
N GLU A 62 -8.88 8.06 -8.00
CA GLU A 62 -9.00 6.89 -8.85
C GLU A 62 -8.37 5.66 -8.19
N VAL A 63 -7.12 5.74 -7.73
CA VAL A 63 -6.47 4.66 -6.97
C VAL A 63 -7.29 4.28 -5.73
N LEU A 64 -7.86 5.25 -5.02
CA LEU A 64 -8.74 5.01 -3.89
C LEU A 64 -9.96 4.15 -4.28
N ARG A 65 -10.59 4.44 -5.43
CA ARG A 65 -11.73 3.66 -5.94
C ARG A 65 -11.30 2.23 -6.29
N LEU A 66 -10.14 2.06 -6.95
CA LEU A 66 -9.60 0.73 -7.28
C LEU A 66 -9.41 -0.12 -6.02
N VAL A 67 -8.84 0.46 -4.96
CA VAL A 67 -8.60 -0.24 -3.70
C VAL A 67 -9.92 -0.52 -2.96
N LYS A 68 -10.87 0.43 -2.96
CA LYS A 68 -12.18 0.27 -2.30
C LYS A 68 -13.05 -0.79 -2.96
N ASN A 69 -13.03 -0.89 -4.28
CA ASN A 69 -13.82 -1.89 -5.02
C ASN A 69 -13.41 -3.34 -4.68
N GLY A 70 -12.20 -3.54 -4.14
CA GLY A 70 -11.74 -4.83 -3.64
C GLY A 70 -12.28 -5.23 -2.25
N ASP A 71 -12.97 -4.34 -1.53
CA ASP A 71 -13.46 -4.60 -0.17
C ASP A 71 -14.85 -3.97 0.07
N LYS A 72 -15.89 -4.80 -0.07
CA LYS A 72 -17.30 -4.41 0.11
C LYS A 72 -17.70 -4.17 1.57
N GLY A 73 -16.84 -4.49 2.54
CA GLY A 73 -17.11 -4.37 3.99
C GLY A 73 -16.63 -3.07 4.64
N LEU A 74 -15.96 -2.20 3.90
CA LEU A 74 -15.44 -0.95 4.44
C LEU A 74 -16.57 0.04 4.75
N ARG A 75 -16.43 0.77 5.89
CA ARG A 75 -17.29 1.93 6.25
C ARG A 75 -17.46 2.87 5.05
N SER A 76 -18.46 3.75 5.08
CA SER A 76 -18.54 4.84 4.10
C SER A 76 -17.29 5.72 4.20
N TRP A 77 -16.55 5.87 3.10
CA TRP A 77 -15.38 6.76 3.00
C TRP A 77 -15.82 8.20 2.69
N SER A 78 -17.07 8.54 3.02
CA SER A 78 -17.62 9.90 2.89
C SER A 78 -16.70 10.88 3.61
N GLY A 79 -16.07 11.79 2.86
CA GLY A 79 -15.15 12.80 3.38
C GLY A 79 -13.65 12.54 3.15
N VAL A 80 -13.25 11.40 2.57
CA VAL A 80 -11.85 11.23 2.11
C VAL A 80 -11.64 12.03 0.84
N ASN A 81 -10.70 12.97 0.88
CA ASN A 81 -10.31 13.77 -0.27
C ASN A 81 -8.80 13.64 -0.54
N LYS A 82 -8.31 14.26 -1.63
CA LYS A 82 -6.88 14.24 -2.01
C LYS A 82 -5.98 14.70 -0.85
N SER A 83 -6.37 15.74 -0.11
CA SER A 83 -5.59 16.26 1.03
C SER A 83 -5.53 15.28 2.20
N SER A 84 -6.61 14.52 2.45
CA SER A 84 -6.64 13.45 3.45
C SER A 84 -5.62 12.36 3.13
N LEU A 85 -5.55 11.96 1.86
CA LEU A 85 -4.61 10.95 1.36
C LEU A 85 -3.17 11.45 1.43
N THR A 86 -2.91 12.70 1.04
CA THR A 86 -1.60 13.33 1.18
C THR A 86 -1.14 13.36 2.64
N ARG A 87 -2.00 13.78 3.58
CA ARG A 87 -1.67 13.76 5.02
C ARG A 87 -1.44 12.36 5.54
N ALA A 88 -2.23 11.39 5.10
CA ALA A 88 -2.03 9.99 5.49
C ALA A 88 -0.65 9.49 5.06
N ARG A 89 -0.23 9.76 3.82
CA ARG A 89 1.12 9.43 3.32
C ARG A 89 2.23 10.11 4.11
N GLN A 90 2.09 11.41 4.38
CA GLN A 90 3.07 12.17 5.18
C GLN A 90 3.20 11.58 6.59
N ARG A 91 2.09 11.21 7.21
CA ARG A 91 2.06 10.59 8.54
C ARG A 91 2.70 9.20 8.56
N LEU A 92 2.47 8.39 7.53
CA LEU A 92 3.09 7.08 7.37
C LEU A 92 4.62 7.21 7.33
N GLY A 93 5.12 8.17 6.56
CA GLY A 93 6.54 8.44 6.41
C GLY A 93 7.26 7.37 5.58
N TRP A 94 8.41 7.77 5.04
CA TRP A 94 9.25 6.90 4.22
C TRP A 94 9.87 5.69 4.96
N PRO A 95 10.14 5.70 6.29
CA PRO A 95 10.79 4.55 6.95
C PRO A 95 10.01 3.25 6.81
N VAL A 96 8.68 3.29 6.92
CA VAL A 96 7.82 2.11 6.75
C VAL A 96 7.98 1.50 5.36
N MET A 97 8.00 2.33 4.32
CA MET A 97 8.15 1.86 2.94
C MET A 97 9.55 1.30 2.67
N ARG A 98 10.60 1.89 3.28
CA ARG A 98 11.97 1.36 3.18
C ARG A 98 12.07 -0.03 3.79
N GLU A 99 11.59 -0.21 5.03
CA GLU A 99 11.69 -1.52 5.69
C GLU A 99 10.79 -2.57 5.03
N LEU A 100 9.63 -2.15 4.50
CA LEU A 100 8.80 -3.03 3.69
C LEU A 100 9.54 -3.53 2.45
N PHE A 101 10.19 -2.62 1.72
CA PHE A 101 11.01 -2.98 0.58
C PHE A 101 12.12 -3.95 0.97
N ARG A 102 12.90 -3.64 2.02
CA ARG A 102 13.97 -4.54 2.51
C ARG A 102 13.48 -5.93 2.92
N SER A 103 12.26 -6.01 3.45
CA SER A 103 11.67 -7.28 3.90
C SER A 103 11.22 -8.16 2.73
N VAL A 104 10.69 -7.54 1.67
CA VAL A 104 10.04 -8.22 0.54
C VAL A 104 10.98 -8.41 -0.65
N ALA A 105 11.83 -7.41 -0.94
CA ALA A 105 12.81 -7.44 -2.03
C ALA A 105 14.00 -8.34 -1.64
N ARG A 106 13.80 -9.64 -1.73
CA ARG A 106 14.86 -10.64 -1.60
C ARG A 106 15.49 -10.93 -2.97
N PRO A 107 16.78 -11.29 -3.03
CA PRO A 107 17.36 -11.81 -4.25
C PRO A 107 16.54 -13.00 -4.77
N LEU A 108 16.09 -12.92 -6.02
CA LEU A 108 15.37 -14.01 -6.70
C LEU A 108 16.31 -14.87 -7.54
N GLY A 109 17.55 -14.43 -7.74
CA GLY A 109 18.60 -15.22 -8.37
C GLY A 109 19.38 -16.00 -7.32
N ALA A 110 19.63 -17.28 -7.61
CA ALA A 110 20.77 -17.98 -7.06
C ALA A 110 21.97 -17.68 -7.98
N ASP A 111 23.13 -17.47 -7.36
CA ASP A 111 24.45 -17.27 -7.97
C ASP A 111 24.78 -15.87 -8.54
N GLY A 112 25.99 -15.43 -8.17
CA GLY A 112 26.55 -14.09 -8.36
C GLY A 112 26.93 -13.74 -9.80
N GLU A 113 26.14 -14.13 -10.79
CA GLU A 113 26.38 -13.80 -12.21
C GLU A 113 25.42 -12.74 -12.79
N LEU A 114 24.42 -12.28 -12.02
CA LEU A 114 23.38 -11.39 -12.55
C LEU A 114 23.61 -9.88 -12.37
N PHE A 115 24.76 -9.46 -11.86
CA PHE A 115 25.19 -8.06 -11.96
C PHE A 115 26.59 -7.97 -12.58
N ARG A 116 26.65 -7.94 -13.92
CA ARG A 116 27.76 -7.32 -14.66
C ARG A 116 27.30 -5.96 -15.14
N GLY A 117 27.74 -4.94 -14.42
CA GLY A 117 27.66 -3.53 -14.78
C GLY A 117 28.71 -2.80 -13.97
#